data_AF-A0A838GIW9-F1
#
_entry.id   AF-A0A838GIW9-F1
#
_cell.length_a   1.000
_cell.length_b   1.000
_cell.length_c   1.000
_cell.angle_alpha   90.00
_cell.angle_beta   90.00
_cell.angle_gamma   90.00
#
_symmetry.space_group_name_H-M   'P 1'
#
loop_
_entity.id
_entity.type
_entity.pdbx_description
1 polymer ?
#
loop_
_entity_poly.entity_id
_entity_poly.type
_entity_poly.pdbx_seq_one_letter_code
_entity_poly.pdbx_strand_id
1 'polypeptide(L)' 'FSSTKTIDMHMSWLRRKLGDSAHDPRYITTIRGVGFRFERT' A
#
# COMPACT_ATOMS: atom_id res chain seq x y z
N PHE A 1 9.55 0.36 15.84
CA PHE A 1 9.69 1.36 14.75
C PHE A 1 10.47 0.88 13.51
N SER A 2 11.14 -0.28 13.51
CA SER A 2 11.87 -0.79 12.33
C SER A 2 10.95 -1.40 11.24
N SER A 3 9.85 -2.03 11.63
CA SER A 3 9.02 -2.81 10.70
C SER A 3 8.19 -1.98 9.71
N THR A 4 7.84 -0.74 10.04
CA THR A 4 6.98 0.10 9.19
C THR A 4 7.68 0.50 7.89
N LYS A 5 8.97 0.88 7.94
CA LYS A 5 9.77 1.18 6.75
C LYS A 5 9.85 0.00 5.78
N THR A 6 9.98 -1.21 6.32
CA THR A 6 10.00 -2.45 5.54
C THR A 6 8.65 -2.69 4.86
N ILE A 7 7.55 -2.45 5.57
CA ILE A 7 6.20 -2.56 5.00
C ILE A 7 5.99 -1.56 3.86
N ASP A 8 6.38 -0.29 4.02
CA ASP A 8 6.23 0.72 2.96
C ASP A 8 6.98 0.33 1.67
N MET A 9 8.18 -0.26 1.81
CA MET A 9 8.93 -0.80 0.69
C MET A 9 8.18 -1.95 0.02
N HIS A 10 7.70 -2.92 0.79
CA HIS A 10 6.93 -4.04 0.24
C HIS A 10 5.64 -3.57 -0.45
N MET A 11 4.95 -2.59 0.13
CA MET A 11 3.73 -2.02 -0.46
C MET A 11 4.04 -1.29 -1.78
N SER A 12 5.17 -0.59 -1.88
CA SER A 12 5.61 0.05 -3.13
C SER A 12 5.87 -0.98 -4.23
N TRP A 13 6.49 -2.11 -3.89
CA TRP A 13 6.74 -3.20 -4.83
C TRP A 13 5.44 -3.92 -5.22
N LEU A 14 4.54 -4.14 -4.27
CA LEU A 14 3.25 -4.77 -4.50
C LEU A 14 2.37 -3.92 -5.42
N ARG A 15 2.25 -2.61 -5.14
CA ARG A 15 1.53 -1.65 -6.00
C ARG A 15 2.07 -1.68 -7.42
N ARG A 16 3.39 -1.64 -7.60
CA ARG A 16 4.03 -1.73 -8.93
C ARG A 16 3.68 -3.03 -9.67
N LYS A 17 3.68 -4.17 -8.99
CA LYS A 17 3.33 -5.47 -9.59
C LYS A 17 1.84 -5.56 -9.97
N LEU A 18 0.96 -4.94 -9.20
CA LEU A 18 -0.47 -4.88 -9.47
C LEU A 18 -0.86 -3.79 -10.49
N GLY A 19 0.09 -2.94 -10.91
CA GLY A 19 -0.21 -1.76 -11.73
C GLY A 19 -1.05 -0.72 -10.98
N ASP A 20 -0.95 -0.70 -9.66
CA ASP A 20 -1.67 0.17 -8.73
C ASP A 20 -0.83 1.41 -8.36
N SER A 21 -1.49 2.50 -7.96
CA SER A 21 -0.84 3.77 -7.60
C SER A 21 -1.22 4.22 -6.20
N ALA A 22 -0.28 4.87 -5.50
CA ALA A 22 -0.60 5.52 -4.22
C ALA A 22 -1.53 6.73 -4.38
N HIS A 23 -1.52 7.36 -5.56
CA HIS A 23 -2.32 8.55 -5.89
C HIS A 23 -3.71 8.21 -6.44
N ASP A 24 -3.85 7.02 -7.00
CA ASP A 24 -5.11 6.48 -7.51
C ASP A 24 -5.19 4.98 -7.15
N PRO A 25 -5.45 4.65 -5.86
CA PRO A 25 -5.42 3.28 -5.38
C PRO A 25 -6.67 2.52 -5.81
N ARG A 26 -6.48 1.52 -6.67
CA ARG A 26 -7.52 0.57 -7.11
C ARG A 26 -7.62 -0.65 -6.22
N TYR A 27 -6.51 -1.11 -5.64
CA TYR A 27 -6.48 -2.32 -4.81
C TYR A 27 -6.01 -2.05 -3.39
N ILE A 28 -5.10 -1.10 -3.18
CA ILE A 28 -4.49 -0.87 -1.86
C ILE A 28 -4.60 0.59 -1.45
N THR A 29 -5.51 0.89 -0.53
CA THR A 29 -5.72 2.23 0.02
C THR A 29 -4.88 2.45 1.27
N THR A 30 -4.24 3.62 1.37
CA THR A 30 -3.53 4.02 2.59
C THR A 30 -4.49 4.77 3.52
N ILE A 31 -4.73 4.22 4.70
CA ILE A 31 -5.48 4.86 5.78
C ILE A 31 -4.47 5.58 6.69
N ARG A 32 -4.44 6.92 6.64
CA ARG A 32 -3.52 7.74 7.45
C ARG A 32 -3.69 7.46 8.94
N GLY A 33 -2.59 7.21 9.63
CA GLY A 33 -2.58 6.89 11.07
C GLY A 33 -2.96 5.45 11.42
N VAL A 34 -3.33 4.62 10.43
CA VAL A 34 -3.74 3.22 10.66
C VAL A 34 -2.87 2.24 9.87
N GLY A 35 -2.71 2.44 8.56
CA GLY A 35 -1.92 1.54 7.71
C GLY A 35 -2.51 1.38 6.31
N PHE A 36 -2.54 0.15 5.80
CA PHE A 36 -3.00 -0.18 4.46
C PHE A 36 -4.24 -1.07 4.52
N ARG A 37 -5.18 -0.84 3.60
CA ARG A 37 -6.38 -1.66 3.41
C ARG A 37 -6.42 -2.19 1.99
N PHE A 38 -6.79 -3.46 1.85
CA PHE A 38 -7.06 -4.06 0.55
C PHE A 38 -8.53 -3.83 0.19
N GLU A 39 -8.80 -3.24 -0.96
CA GLU A 39 -10.15 -3.06 -1.47
C GLU A 39 -10.62 -4.35 -2.14
N ARG A 40 -11.82 -4.79 -1.79
CA ARG A 40 -12.46 -5.93 -2.46
C ARG A 40 -13.17 -5.35 -3.67
N THR A 41 -12.60 -5.60 -4.85
CA THR A 41 -13.16 -5.24 -6.15
C THR A 41 -14.60 -5.71 -6.28
#